data_AF-A0A815VYS6-F1
#
_entry.id   AF-A0A815VYS6-F1
#
_cell.length_a   1.000
_cell.length_b   1.000
_cell.length_c   1.000
_cell.angle_alpha   90.00
_cell.angle_beta   90.00
_cell.angle_gamma   90.00
#
_symmetry.space_group_name_H-M   'P 1'
#
loop_
_entity.id
_entity.type
_entity.pdbx_description
1 polymer ?
#
loop_
_entity_poly.entity_id
_entity_poly.type
_entity_poly.pdbx_seq_one_letter_code
_entity_poly.pdbx_strand_id
1 'polypeptide(L)' 'SHTCFFALDLPPYSTEEIMYERLNYAITHCSSIDADYTFNEADDNTTTQNDPNEEEDISSTSILTE' A
#
# COMPACT_ATOMS: atom_id res chain seq x y z
N SER A 1 7.02 -9.70 -8.18
CA SER A 1 6.28 -10.67 -7.35
C SER A 1 4.81 -10.32 -7.42
N HIS A 2 3.93 -11.32 -7.33
CA HIS A 2 2.50 -11.12 -7.37
C HIS A 2 1.92 -11.45 -6.01
N THR A 3 1.96 -10.47 -5.11
CA THR A 3 1.59 -10.64 -3.69
C THR A 3 0.12 -11.00 -3.50
N CYS A 4 -0.79 -10.45 -4.32
CA CYS A 4 -2.22 -10.76 -4.29
C CYS A 4 -2.55 -12.23 -4.65
N PHE A 5 -1.62 -12.95 -5.30
CA PHE A 5 -1.81 -14.33 -5.73
C PHE A 5 -0.86 -15.30 -5.04
N PHE A 6 -0.11 -14.84 -4.04
CA PHE A 6 0.93 -15.61 -3.34
C PHE A 6 1.89 -16.33 -4.30
N ALA A 7 2.19 -15.68 -5.43
CA ALA A 7 2.96 -16.26 -6.53
C ALA A 7 4.28 -15.51 -6.74
N LEU A 8 5.32 -16.29 -7.04
CA LEU A 8 6.66 -15.80 -7.31
C LEU A 8 7.16 -16.35 -8.65
N ASP A 9 7.46 -15.45 -9.58
CA ASP A 9 8.10 -15.81 -10.84
C ASP A 9 9.61 -15.97 -10.63
N LEU A 10 10.07 -17.21 -10.69
CA LEU A 10 11.50 -17.51 -10.63
C LEU A 10 12.06 -17.64 -12.05
N PRO A 11 13.09 -16.86 -12.41
CA PRO A 11 13.87 -17.11 -13.61
C PRO A 11 14.46 -18.53 -13.62
N PRO A 12 14.79 -19.08 -14.81
CA PRO A 12 15.45 -20.39 -14.91
C PRO A 12 16.92 -20.27 -14.49
N TYR A 13 17.17 -20.25 -13.18
CA TYR A 13 18.52 -20.21 -12.63
C TYR A 13 19.28 -21.50 -12.95
N SER A 14 20.57 -21.37 -13.25
CA SER A 14 21.41 -22.50 -13.67
C SER A 14 21.74 -23.48 -12.56
N THR A 15 21.72 -23.03 -11.30
CA THR A 15 21.95 -23.86 -10.11
C THR A 15 21.09 -23.38 -8.95
N GLU A 16 20.90 -24.27 -7.96
CA GLU A 16 20.21 -23.96 -6.71
C GLU A 16 20.91 -22.85 -5.92
N GLU A 17 22.24 -22.89 -5.79
CA GLU A 17 23.03 -21.83 -5.13
C GLU A 17 22.73 -20.43 -5.70
N ILE A 18 22.67 -20.30 -7.03
CA ILE A 18 22.41 -19.01 -7.69
C ILE A 18 20.99 -18.54 -7.40
N MET A 19 20.01 -19.45 -7.46
CA MET A 19 18.63 -19.13 -7.09
C MET A 19 18.56 -18.65 -5.64
N TYR A 20 19.21 -19.34 -4.72
CA TYR A 20 19.22 -19.00 -3.29
C TYR A 20 19.78 -17.61 -3.04
N GLU A 21 20.96 -17.30 -3.60
CA GLU A 21 21.61 -16.00 -3.43
C GLU A 21 20.70 -14.85 -3.92
N ARG A 22 20.10 -15.03 -5.10
CA ARG A 22 19.23 -14.01 -5.72
C ARG A 22 17.91 -13.86 -4.98
N LEU A 23 17.31 -14.96 -4.55
CA LEU A 23 16.08 -14.95 -3.79
C LEU A 23 16.29 -14.29 -2.42
N ASN A 24 17.37 -14.65 -1.72
CA ASN A 24 17.71 -14.04 -0.44
C ASN A 24 17.95 -12.54 -0.57
N TYR A 25 18.67 -12.10 -1.61
CA TYR A 25 18.83 -10.68 -1.92
C TYR A 25 17.48 -9.98 -2.11
N ALA A 26 16.58 -10.54 -2.92
CA ALA A 26 15.27 -9.95 -3.18
C ALA A 26 14.41 -9.86 -1.91
N ILE A 27 14.37 -10.89 -1.07
CA ILE A 27 13.63 -10.90 0.19
C ILE A 27 14.13 -9.80 1.14
N THR A 28 15.45 -9.63 1.22
CA THR A 28 16.08 -8.70 2.16
C THR A 28 16.01 -7.23 1.72
N HIS A 29 15.89 -6.97 0.42
CA HIS A 29 15.99 -5.60 -0.13
C HIS A 29 14.69 -5.10 -0.78
N CYS A 30 13.67 -5.94 -1.00
CA CYS A 30 12.39 -5.49 -1.53
C CYS A 30 11.36 -5.25 -0.41
N SER A 31 11.04 -3.98 -0.16
CA SER A 31 10.00 -3.55 0.80
C SER A 31 8.56 -3.81 0.31
N SER A 32 8.36 -4.21 -0.94
CA SER A 32 7.04 -4.37 -1.54
C SER A 32 6.21 -5.56 -1.00
N ILE A 33 6.81 -6.40 -0.15
CA ILE A 33 6.16 -7.56 0.49
C ILE A 33 5.73 -7.22 1.92
N ASP A 34 6.09 -6.03 2.43
CA ASP A 34 5.70 -5.58 3.76
C ASP A 34 4.20 -5.27 3.77
N ALA A 35 3.40 -6.26 4.15
CA ALA A 35 1.95 -6.16 4.28
C ALA A 35 1.53 -5.53 5.61
N ASP A 36 2.50 -5.30 6.49
CA ASP A 36 2.29 -4.73 7.81
C ASP A 36 2.42 -3.21 7.76
N TYR A 37 1.67 -2.56 6.84
CA TYR A 37 1.28 -1.17 7.08
C TYR A 37 0.31 -1.19 8.25
N THR A 38 0.86 -1.16 9.46
CA THR A 38 0.09 -0.82 10.66
C THR A 38 -0.44 0.58 10.39
N PHE A 39 -1.70 0.69 9.97
CA PHE A 39 -2.45 1.92 10.12
C PHE A 39 -2.51 2.15 11.63
N ASN A 40 -1.51 2.86 12.15
CA ASN A 40 -1.60 3.41 13.48
C ASN A 40 -2.78 4.37 13.41
N GLU A 41 -3.92 3.95 13.95
CA GLU A 41 -5.09 4.76 14.24
C GLU A 41 -4.72 5.83 15.28
N ALA A 42 -3.86 6.76 14.90
CA ALA A 42 -3.33 7.79 15.79
C ALA A 42 -2.80 9.00 15.00
N ASP A 43 -3.53 9.46 13.99
CA ASP A 43 -3.41 10.83 13.50
C ASP A 43 -4.82 11.45 13.36
N ASP A 44 -5.49 11.55 14.51
CA ASP A 44 -6.46 12.61 14.76
C ASP A 44 -5.70 13.95 14.80
N ASN A 45 -5.49 14.55 13.63
CA ASN A 45 -5.20 15.98 13.53
C ASN A 45 -5.75 16.55 12.23
N THR A 46 -6.97 17.07 12.31
CA THR A 46 -7.44 18.29 11.67
C THR A 46 -6.39 19.02 10.83
N THR A 47 -6.37 18.79 9.51
CA THR A 47 -5.93 19.81 8.56
C THR A 47 -6.98 19.88 7.48
N THR A 48 -8.08 20.59 7.80
CA THR A 48 -8.81 21.36 6.80
C THR A 48 -7.79 22.22 6.06
N GLN A 49 -7.46 21.85 4.83
CA GLN A 49 -6.93 22.84 3.91
C GLN A 49 -8.06 23.84 3.68
N ASN A 50 -8.00 24.97 4.38
CA ASN A 50 -8.81 26.13 4.04
C ASN A 50 -8.25 26.66 2.72
N ASP A 51 -8.77 26.18 1.59
CA ASP A 51 -8.60 26.85 0.31
C ASP A 51 -9.72 27.91 0.20
N PRO A 52 -9.43 29.22 0.32
CA PRO A 52 -10.44 30.27 0.36
C PRO A 52 -11.16 30.51 -0.98
N ASN A 53 -10.95 29.67 -2.01
CA ASN A 53 -11.57 29.81 -3.32
C ASN A 53 -12.26 28.54 -3.86
N GLU A 54 -12.41 27.47 -3.09
CA GLU A 54 -13.32 26.38 -3.51
C GLU A 54 -14.75 26.77 -3.11
N GLU A 55 -15.57 27.09 -4.12
CA GLU A 55 -17.02 27.16 -3.95
C GLU A 55 -17.52 25.78 -3.48
N GLU A 56 -18.06 25.68 -2.27
CA GLU A 56 -18.77 24.49 -1.81
C GLU A 56 -19.97 24.24 -2.73
N ASP A 57 -19.88 23.21 -3.56
CA ASP A 57 -21.06 22.62 -4.20
C ASP A 57 -21.88 21.92 -3.10
N ILE A 58 -22.88 22.63 -2.57
CA ILE A 58 -23.87 22.12 -1.63
C ILE A 58 -24.82 21.12 -2.29
N SER A 59 -24.28 20.00 -2.76
CA SER A 59 -25.06 18.88 -3.27
C SER A 59 -24.63 17.59 -2.59
N SER A 60 -25.01 17.44 -1.31
CA SER A 60 -25.49 16.18 -0.70
C SER A 60 -25.77 16.32 0.81
N THR A 61 -26.54 17.33 1.23
CA THR A 61 -27.26 17.20 2.52
C THR A 61 -28.51 16.35 2.28
N SER A 62 -28.35 15.04 2.20
CA SER A 62 -29.49 14.13 2.39
C SER A 62 -29.71 14.00 3.89
N ILE A 63 -30.54 14.90 4.43
CA ILE A 63 -31.16 14.72 5.75
C ILE A 63 -31.92 13.38 5.77
N LEU A 64 -31.39 12.37 6.47
CA LEU A 64 -32.23 11.26 6.91
C LEU A 64 -32.83 11.66 8.26
N THR A 65 -33.98 12.32 8.16
CA THR A 65 -35.00 12.35 9.19
C THR A 65 -35.74 11.01 9.13
N GLU A 66 -35.63 10.21 10.18
CA GLU A 66 -36.74 9.61 10.97
C GLU A 66 -36.17 8.75 12.11
#